data_AF-A0A0G0U8T7-F1
#
_entry.id   AF-A0A0G0U8T7-F1
#
_cell.length_a   1.000
_cell.length_b   1.000
_cell.length_c   1.000
_cell.angle_alpha   90.00
_cell.angle_beta   90.00
_cell.angle_gamma   90.00
#
_symmetry.space_group_name_H-M   'P 1'
#
loop_
_entity.id
_entity.type
_entity.pdbx_description
1 polymer ?
#
loop_
_entity_poly.entity_id
_entity_poly.type
_entity_poly.pdbx_seq_one_letter_code
_entity_poly.pdbx_strand_id
1 'polypeptide(L)'
;MKHTHSQNWLNKIRRLFLLSFFDPKNQYQEKEINGFVLIKQFSQLLGDWEVAIYTKEAFQKRLAYKDRISQLLKTRGNKQERG
;
A
#
# COMPACT_ATOMS: atom_id res chain seq x y z
N MET A 1 -1.00 34.83 -5.03
CA MET A 1 -0.95 33.35 -4.98
C MET A 1 -1.00 32.90 -3.53
N LYS A 2 -2.17 32.50 -3.00
CA LYS A 2 -2.33 32.08 -1.59
C LYS A 2 -3.36 30.96 -1.47
N HIS A 3 -3.03 29.72 -1.87
CA HIS A 3 -3.91 28.56 -1.64
C HIS A 3 -3.16 27.22 -1.44
N THR A 4 -1.86 27.23 -1.13
CA THR A 4 -1.08 25.99 -0.98
C THR A 4 -1.10 25.38 0.43
N HIS A 5 -1.52 26.13 1.45
CA HIS A 5 -1.44 25.64 2.85
C HIS A 5 -2.66 24.83 3.33
N SER A 6 -3.85 25.02 2.74
CA SER A 6 -5.09 24.39 3.24
C SER A 6 -5.25 22.92 2.82
N GLN A 7 -4.78 22.55 1.63
CA GLN A 7 -4.88 21.18 1.12
C GLN A 7 -4.00 20.21 1.92
N ASN A 8 -2.81 20.65 2.34
CA ASN A 8 -1.88 19.81 3.12
C ASN A 8 -2.43 19.46 4.51
N TRP A 9 -3.11 20.40 5.18
CA TRP A 9 -3.72 20.15 6.48
C TRP A 9 -4.86 19.13 6.40
N LEU A 10 -5.76 19.28 5.42
CA LEU A 10 -6.89 18.37 5.24
C LEU A 10 -6.41 16.95 4.91
N ASN A 11 -5.38 16.83 4.06
CA ASN A 11 -4.77 15.55 3.73
C ASN A 11 -4.12 14.90 4.96
N LYS A 12 -3.46 15.70 5.82
CA LYS A 12 -2.91 15.22 7.09
C LYS A 12 -3.99 14.69 8.03
N ILE A 13 -5.09 15.41 8.22
CA ILE A 13 -6.21 14.96 9.06
C ILE A 13 -6.85 13.70 8.52
N ARG A 14 -7.11 13.64 7.21
CA ARG A 14 -7.65 12.43 6.56
C ARG A 14 -6.73 11.23 6.77
N ARG A 15 -5.41 11.42 6.62
CA ARG A 15 -4.42 10.37 6.90
C ARG A 15 -4.46 9.90 8.35
N LEU A 16 -4.52 10.82 9.32
CA LEU A 16 -4.61 10.47 10.74
C LEU A 16 -5.91 9.73 11.08
N PHE A 17 -7.04 10.18 10.53
CA PHE A 17 -8.32 9.50 10.68
C PHE A 17 -8.27 8.08 10.10
N LEU A 18 -7.71 7.90 8.90
CA LEU A 18 -7.57 6.59 8.26
C LEU A 18 -6.62 5.67 9.03
N LEU A 19 -5.54 6.22 9.60
CA LEU A 19 -4.61 5.47 10.45
C LEU A 19 -5.26 5.00 11.75
N SER A 20 -6.32 5.66 12.24
CA SER A 20 -7.04 5.22 13.44
C SER A 20 -7.74 3.86 13.28
N PHE A 21 -8.00 3.41 12.04
CA PHE A 21 -8.55 2.08 11.79
C PHE A 21 -7.53 0.94 11.94
N PHE A 22 -6.24 1.28 12.04
CA PHE A 22 -5.12 0.35 12.07
C PHE A 22 -4.40 0.41 13.44
N ASP A 23 -3.95 -0.73 13.95
CA ASP A 23 -3.33 -0.86 15.28
C ASP A 23 -2.03 -0.01 15.37
N PRO A 24 -1.74 0.61 16.53
CA PRO A 24 -0.51 1.37 16.80
C PRO A 24 0.80 0.58 16.67
N LYS A 25 0.78 -0.75 16.58
CA LYS A 25 1.98 -1.59 16.44
C LYS A 25 2.87 -1.31 15.22
N ASN A 26 2.51 -0.36 14.35
CA ASN A 26 3.33 0.05 13.21
C ASN A 26 3.80 -1.16 12.38
N GLN A 27 2.83 -1.95 11.94
CA GLN A 27 3.04 -3.11 11.07
C GLN A 27 2.17 -2.97 9.82
N TYR A 28 2.52 -3.74 8.78
CA TYR A 28 1.68 -3.86 7.59
C TYR A 28 0.31 -4.42 7.98
N GLN A 29 -0.76 -3.75 7.56
CA GLN A 29 -2.13 -4.17 7.85
C GLN A 29 -3.04 -3.85 6.67
N GLU A 30 -4.05 -4.69 6.46
CA GLU A 30 -5.03 -4.58 5.39
C GLU A 30 -6.45 -4.64 5.96
N LYS A 31 -7.36 -3.80 5.44
CA LYS A 31 -8.75 -3.76 5.88
C LYS A 31 -9.68 -3.36 4.73
N GLU A 32 -10.76 -4.10 4.54
CA GLU A 32 -11.82 -3.75 3.58
C GLU A 32 -12.93 -2.94 4.27
N ILE A 33 -13.29 -1.78 3.73
CA ILE A 33 -14.37 -0.90 4.22
C ILE A 33 -15.17 -0.42 3.02
N ASN A 34 -16.47 -0.70 2.98
CA ASN A 34 -17.40 -0.26 1.93
C ASN A 34 -16.90 -0.52 0.48
N GLY A 35 -16.27 -1.69 0.24
CA GLY A 35 -15.75 -2.07 -1.08
C GLY A 35 -14.39 -1.44 -1.45
N PHE A 36 -13.79 -0.68 -0.54
CA PHE A 36 -12.41 -0.20 -0.65
C PHE A 36 -11.48 -1.04 0.21
N VAL A 37 -10.29 -1.32 -0.31
CA VAL A 37 -9.21 -1.98 0.42
C VAL A 37 -8.21 -0.93 0.87
N LEU A 38 -8.05 -0.79 2.17
CA LEU A 38 -7.11 0.12 2.80
C LEU A 38 -5.90 -0.68 3.27
N ILE A 39 -4.70 -0.18 3.00
CA ILE A 39 -3.45 -0.85 3.34
C ILE A 39 -2.55 0.14 4.08
N LYS A 40 -2.25 -0.16 5.35
CA LYS A 40 -1.21 0.53 6.11
C LYS A 40 0.15 -0.08 5.76
N GLN A 41 1.08 0.74 5.30
CA GLN A 41 2.45 0.34 4.98
C GLN A 41 3.45 1.44 5.34
N PHE A 42 4.70 1.07 5.59
CA PHE A 42 5.77 2.04 5.81
C PHE A 42 6.36 2.46 4.47
N SER A 43 6.36 3.75 4.18
CA SER A 43 7.00 4.31 2.99
C SER A 43 8.46 4.59 3.28
N GLN A 44 9.36 3.78 2.72
CA GLN A 44 10.80 4.00 2.86
C GLN A 44 11.23 5.34 2.24
N LEU A 45 10.55 5.79 1.18
CA LEU A 45 10.85 7.05 0.51
C LEU A 45 10.53 8.26 1.40
N LEU A 46 9.41 8.19 2.12
CA LEU A 46 8.92 9.30 2.95
C LEU A 46 9.35 9.18 4.42
N GLY A 47 9.87 8.02 4.83
CA GLY A 47 10.22 7.74 6.23
C GLY A 47 9.02 7.62 7.17
N ASP A 48 7.80 7.49 6.63
CA ASP A 48 6.54 7.55 7.41
C ASP A 48 5.57 6.40 7.08
N TRP A 49 4.64 6.14 8.01
CA TRP A 49 3.51 5.22 7.81
C TRP A 49 2.39 5.84 6.97
N GLU A 50 2.08 5.23 5.85
CA GLU A 50 1.02 5.68 4.94
C GLU A 50 -0.13 4.68 4.86
N VAL A 51 -1.28 5.15 4.39
CA VAL A 51 -2.43 4.32 4.05
C VAL A 51 -2.68 4.46 2.56
N ALA A 52 -2.51 3.36 1.82
CA ALA A 52 -2.92 3.27 0.43
C ALA A 52 -4.38 2.80 0.36
N ILE A 53 -5.17 3.40 -0.53
CA ILE A 53 -6.59 3.07 -0.72
C ILE A 53 -6.76 2.54 -2.14
N TYR A 54 -7.41 1.39 -2.27
CA TYR A 54 -7.71 0.75 -3.53
C TYR A 54 -9.20 0.46 -3.62
N THR A 55 -9.75 0.47 -4.84
CA THR A 55 -11.00 -0.27 -5.08
C THR A 55 -10.69 -1.78 -5.06
N LYS A 56 -11.69 -2.61 -4.73
CA LYS A 56 -11.53 -4.07 -4.71
C LYS A 56 -10.95 -4.62 -6.00
N GLU A 57 -11.44 -4.16 -7.16
CA GLU A 57 -10.94 -4.57 -8.47
C GLU A 57 -9.48 -4.18 -8.72
N ALA A 58 -9.11 -2.94 -8.38
CA ALA A 58 -7.74 -2.46 -8.54
C ALA A 58 -6.78 -3.25 -7.64
N PHE A 59 -7.24 -3.59 -6.43
CA PHE A 59 -6.45 -4.39 -5.50
C PHE A 59 -6.22 -5.82 -6.01
N GLN A 60 -7.25 -6.48 -6.54
CA GLN A 60 -7.13 -7.82 -7.13
C GLN A 60 -6.17 -7.84 -8.32
N LYS A 61 -6.22 -6.83 -9.20
CA LYS A 61 -5.27 -6.69 -10.31
C LYS A 61 -3.82 -6.56 -9.83
N ARG A 62 -3.60 -5.81 -8.74
CA ARG A 62 -2.28 -5.67 -8.12
C ARG A 62 -1.76 -6.99 -7.54
N LEU A 63 -2.62 -7.77 -6.88
CA LEU A 63 -2.26 -9.09 -6.36
C LEU A 63 -1.86 -10.04 -7.50
N ALA A 64 -2.68 -10.13 -8.55
CA ALA A 64 -2.39 -10.95 -9.72
C ALA A 64 -1.07 -10.56 -10.41
N TYR A 65 -0.77 -9.26 -10.48
CA TYR A 65 0.51 -8.78 -11.00
C TYR A 65 1.68 -9.21 -10.12
N LYS A 66 1.58 -9.05 -8.79
CA LYS A 66 2.62 -9.46 -7.83
C LYS A 66 2.90 -10.97 -7.93
N ASP A 67 1.85 -11.79 -8.03
CA ASP A 67 1.98 -13.24 -8.17
C ASP A 67 2.65 -13.61 -9.49
N ARG A 68 2.27 -12.97 -10.59
CA ARG A 68 2.92 -13.16 -11.89
C ARG A 68 4.40 -12.81 -11.86
N ILE A 69 4.77 -11.69 -11.23
CA ILE A 69 6.18 -11.29 -11.07
C ILE A 69 6.94 -12.31 -10.20
N SER A 70 6.35 -12.74 -9.08
CA SER A 70 6.94 -13.78 -8.21
C SER A 70 7.21 -15.08 -8.97
N GLN A 71 6.25 -15.53 -9.80
CA GLN A 71 6.42 -16.70 -10.66
C GLN A 71 7.55 -16.50 -11.67
N LEU A 72 7.60 -15.36 -12.36
CA LEU A 72 8.66 -15.06 -13.33
C LEU A 72 10.06 -15.01 -12.69
N LEU A 73 10.17 -14.50 -11.46
CA LEU A 73 11.43 -14.48 -10.71
C LEU A 73 11.85 -15.88 -10.25
N LYS A 74 10.91 -16.71 -9.79
CA LYS A 74 11.18 -18.13 -9.43
C LYS A 74 11.70 -18.93 -10.62
N THR A 75 11.12 -18.74 -11.81
CA THR A 75 11.54 -19.44 -13.03
C THR A 75 12.97 -19.08 -13.45
N ARG A 76 13.47 -17.90 -13.08
CA ARG A 76 14.87 -17.49 -13.35
C ARG A 76 15.87 -18.14 -12.39
N GLY A 77 15.51 -18.38 -11.13
CA GLY A 77 16.39 -19.02 -10.15
C GLY A 77 16.69 -20.50 -10.47
N ASN A 78 15.68 -21.24 -10.97
CA ASN A 78 15.83 -22.67 -11.26
C ASN A 78 16.66 -22.99 -12.52
N LYS A 79 17.14 -21.98 -13.26
CA LYS A 79 17.96 -22.21 -14.47
C LYS A 79 19.48 -22.23 -14.17
N GLN A 80 19.90 -21.90 -12.95
CA GLN A 80 21.32 -21.88 -12.55
C GLN A 80 21.82 -23.18 -11.90
N GLU A 81 20.95 -24.13 -11.50
CA GLU A 81 21.35 -25.39 -10.86
C GLU A 81 21.52 -26.59 -11.82
N ARG A 82 21.64 -26.34 -13.13
CA ARG A 82 22.03 -27.36 -14.11
C ARG A 82 23.34 -26.96 -14.78
N GLY A 83 24.42 -27.08 -14.02
CA GLY A 83 25.81 -26.94 -14.48
C GLY A 83 26.69 -27.84 -13.66
#